data_AF-A0A9E4D2U0-F1
#
_entry.id   AF-A0A9E4D2U0-F1
#
_cell.length_a   1.000
_cell.length_b   1.000
_cell.length_c   1.000
_cell.angle_alpha   90.00
_cell.angle_beta   90.00
_cell.angle_gamma   90.00
#
_symmetry.space_group_name_H-M   'P 1'
#
loop_
_entity.id
_entity.type
_entity.pdbx_description
1 polymer ?
#
loop_
_entity_poly.entity_id
_entity_poly.type
_entity_poly.pdbx_seq_one_letter_code
_entity_poly.pdbx_strand_id
1 'polypeptide(L)'
;DNDNFRVRRYVAKYTINPAIVHGLAHEIGSVEVGKRADLVLWSPAFFGAKPEMVLLGGMIAVAQMGDPNASIPTPQPVYSRPMFGALGRAVERAAVTFVSQAARDAGVGTALGLRKDLVAVRGCRGVTKADMQLNDATPRIEVDPETYEVRADGVLLTCEPAAELPLAQRYFLF
;
A
#
# COMPACT_ATOMS: atom_id res chain seq x y z
N ASP A 1 -25.46 7.58 10.28
CA ASP A 1 -24.80 7.34 8.99
C ASP A 1 -23.30 7.55 9.07
N ASN A 2 -22.52 6.70 8.40
CA ASN A 2 -21.06 6.81 8.23
C ASN A 2 -20.62 6.19 6.89
N ASP A 3 -19.39 6.47 6.46
CA ASP A 3 -18.83 5.95 5.20
C ASP A 3 -17.97 4.69 5.36
N ASN A 4 -18.06 3.97 6.50
CA ASN A 4 -17.11 2.90 6.84
C ASN A 4 -17.05 1.78 5.78
N PHE A 5 -18.17 1.45 5.15
CA PHE A 5 -18.17 0.44 4.08
C PHE A 5 -17.41 0.93 2.85
N ARG A 6 -17.64 2.18 2.42
CA ARG A 6 -16.90 2.80 1.31
C ARG A 6 -15.41 2.89 1.64
N VAL A 7 -15.05 3.38 2.82
CA VAL A 7 -13.64 3.50 3.25
C VAL A 7 -12.94 2.14 3.23
N ARG A 8 -13.53 1.10 3.84
CA ARG A 8 -12.95 -0.26 3.82
C ARG A 8 -12.81 -0.80 2.39
N ARG A 9 -13.82 -0.60 1.54
CA ARG A 9 -13.76 -1.00 0.12
C ARG A 9 -12.59 -0.35 -0.62
N TYR A 10 -12.31 0.94 -0.37
CA TYR A 10 -11.23 1.65 -1.07
C TYR A 10 -9.85 1.37 -0.49
N VAL A 11 -9.71 1.27 0.84
CA VAL A 11 -8.43 0.89 1.47
C VAL A 11 -7.98 -0.49 0.98
N ALA A 12 -8.92 -1.45 0.86
CA ALA A 12 -8.60 -2.78 0.36
C ALA A 12 -7.98 -2.80 -1.05
N LYS A 13 -8.25 -1.78 -1.89
CA LYS A 13 -7.74 -1.69 -3.28
C LYS A 13 -6.22 -1.53 -3.34
N TYR A 14 -5.59 -0.92 -2.34
CA TYR A 14 -4.15 -0.68 -2.32
C TYR A 14 -3.42 -1.39 -1.17
N THR A 15 -4.14 -2.13 -0.32
CA THR A 15 -3.55 -2.91 0.78
C THR A 15 -3.71 -4.42 0.56
N ILE A 16 -4.85 -4.99 0.95
CA ILE A 16 -5.03 -6.45 1.02
C ILE A 16 -5.22 -7.10 -0.35
N ASN A 17 -5.92 -6.45 -1.30
CA ASN A 17 -6.20 -7.08 -2.59
C ASN A 17 -4.94 -7.26 -3.45
N PRO A 18 -4.03 -6.26 -3.57
CA PRO A 18 -2.73 -6.48 -4.20
C PRO A 18 -1.92 -7.60 -3.50
N ALA A 19 -1.96 -7.65 -2.16
CA ALA A 19 -1.26 -8.69 -1.42
C ALA A 19 -1.83 -10.10 -1.69
N ILE A 20 -3.14 -10.25 -1.85
CA ILE A 20 -3.78 -11.52 -2.23
C ILE A 20 -3.33 -11.93 -3.63
N VAL A 21 -3.47 -11.04 -4.61
CA VAL A 21 -3.14 -11.32 -6.02
C VAL A 21 -1.69 -11.76 -6.21
N HIS A 22 -0.76 -11.13 -5.48
CA HIS A 22 0.67 -11.44 -5.55
C HIS A 22 1.13 -12.52 -4.58
N GLY A 23 0.23 -13.14 -3.80
CA GLY A 23 0.58 -14.22 -2.88
C GLY A 23 1.37 -13.77 -1.64
N LEU A 24 1.20 -12.52 -1.24
CA LEU A 24 1.89 -11.82 -0.15
C LEU A 24 1.01 -11.65 1.09
N ALA A 25 -0.29 -11.95 1.00
CA ALA A 25 -1.28 -11.66 2.04
C ALA A 25 -1.02 -12.34 3.40
N HIS A 26 -0.14 -13.35 3.42
CA HIS A 26 0.31 -14.00 4.66
C HIS A 26 1.36 -13.19 5.43
N GLU A 27 2.01 -12.23 4.78
CA GLU A 27 3.02 -11.36 5.40
C GLU A 27 2.52 -9.93 5.61
N ILE A 28 1.79 -9.38 4.62
CA ILE A 28 1.46 -7.94 4.54
C ILE A 28 0.03 -7.70 4.04
N GLY A 29 -0.36 -6.43 3.96
CA GLY A 29 -1.60 -5.98 3.31
C GLY A 29 -2.75 -5.63 4.28
N SER A 30 -2.59 -5.85 5.58
CA SER A 30 -3.59 -5.50 6.60
C SER A 30 -2.97 -5.49 7.99
N VAL A 31 -3.67 -4.86 8.93
CA VAL A 31 -3.30 -4.84 10.36
C VAL A 31 -3.92 -6.05 11.05
N GLU A 32 -3.22 -7.18 11.01
CA GLU A 32 -3.65 -8.45 11.60
C GLU A 32 -2.51 -9.10 12.38
N VAL A 33 -2.83 -9.81 13.47
CA VAL A 33 -1.83 -10.52 14.28
C VAL A 33 -1.12 -11.58 13.43
N GLY A 34 0.20 -11.67 13.58
CA GLY A 34 1.04 -12.61 12.83
C GLY A 34 1.59 -12.05 11.52
N LYS A 35 1.10 -10.90 11.04
CA LYS A 35 1.67 -10.20 9.88
C LYS A 35 2.83 -9.29 10.30
N ARG A 36 3.63 -8.89 9.31
CA ARG A 36 4.72 -7.92 9.48
C ARG A 36 4.15 -6.58 9.92
N ALA A 37 4.84 -5.91 10.83
CA ALA A 37 4.50 -4.56 11.30
C ALA A 37 4.93 -3.48 10.29
N ASP A 38 4.41 -3.58 9.07
CA ASP A 38 4.55 -2.58 8.01
C ASP A 38 3.34 -1.63 8.10
N LEU A 39 3.53 -0.51 8.81
CA LEU A 39 2.45 0.38 9.26
C LEU A 39 2.69 1.83 8.84
N VAL A 40 1.61 2.58 8.66
CA VAL A 40 1.67 4.03 8.39
C VAL A 40 0.81 4.77 9.39
N LEU A 41 1.41 5.77 10.05
CA LEU A 41 0.72 6.66 10.97
C LEU A 41 0.33 7.95 10.26
N TRP A 42 -0.90 8.38 10.53
CA TRP A 42 -1.51 9.55 9.92
C TRP A 42 -2.11 10.44 11.00
N SER A 43 -1.86 11.74 10.89
CA SER A 43 -2.77 12.71 11.46
C SER A 43 -4.05 12.77 10.61
N PRO A 44 -5.26 12.73 11.19
CA PRO A 44 -6.52 12.70 10.44
C PRO A 44 -6.65 13.83 9.41
N ALA A 45 -6.12 15.02 9.70
CA ALA A 45 -6.17 16.17 8.79
C ALA A 45 -5.36 15.97 7.49
N PHE A 46 -4.42 15.03 7.47
CA PHE A 46 -3.51 14.74 6.35
C PHE A 46 -3.70 13.34 5.77
N PHE A 47 -4.71 12.59 6.23
CA PHE A 47 -4.96 11.21 5.80
C PHE A 47 -5.10 11.11 4.28
N GLY A 48 -4.30 10.25 3.66
CA GLY A 48 -4.27 10.04 2.22
C GLY A 48 -3.37 10.99 1.43
N ALA A 49 -2.85 12.06 2.04
CA ALA A 49 -1.95 13.02 1.37
C ALA A 49 -0.50 12.95 1.88
N LYS A 50 -0.27 13.18 3.18
CA LYS A 50 1.07 13.24 3.78
C LYS A 50 1.12 12.46 5.11
N PRO A 51 1.76 11.29 5.17
CA PRO A 51 1.87 10.53 6.41
C PRO A 51 2.84 11.18 7.38
N GLU A 52 2.62 10.93 8.67
CA GLU A 52 3.50 11.39 9.75
C GLU A 52 4.72 10.48 9.87
N MET A 53 4.49 9.16 9.79
CA MET A 53 5.53 8.15 10.00
C MET A 53 5.20 6.86 9.24
N VAL A 54 6.24 6.19 8.74
CA VAL A 54 6.16 4.88 8.08
C VAL A 54 7.08 3.91 8.81
N LEU A 55 6.54 2.76 9.19
CA LEU A 55 7.23 1.66 9.83
C LEU A 55 7.37 0.50 8.84
N LEU A 56 8.54 -0.12 8.81
CA LEU A 56 8.81 -1.36 8.10
C LEU A 56 9.39 -2.37 9.10
N GLY A 57 8.78 -3.54 9.21
CA GLY A 57 9.18 -4.58 10.15
C GLY A 57 9.19 -4.09 11.61
N GLY A 58 8.33 -3.14 11.96
CA GLY A 58 8.28 -2.53 13.30
C GLY A 58 9.33 -1.44 13.57
N MET A 59 10.21 -1.13 12.61
CA MET A 59 11.17 -0.02 12.73
C MET A 59 10.72 1.18 11.91
N ILE A 60 10.93 2.39 12.45
CA ILE A 60 10.63 3.63 11.74
C ILE A 60 11.61 3.79 10.56
N ALA A 61 11.08 3.75 9.35
CA ALA A 61 11.84 3.89 8.11
C ALA A 61 11.87 5.34 7.61
N VAL A 62 10.75 6.06 7.76
CA VAL A 62 10.60 7.47 7.36
C VAL A 62 9.67 8.18 8.35
N ALA A 63 9.95 9.46 8.62
CA ALA A 63 9.06 10.33 9.40
C ALA A 63 9.14 11.79 8.94
N GLN A 64 8.10 12.59 9.23
CA GLN A 64 8.17 14.04 9.17
C GLN A 64 9.10 14.56 10.27
N MET A 65 10.14 15.30 9.90
CA MET A 65 11.12 15.77 10.86
C MET A 65 11.59 17.19 10.52
N GLY A 66 11.60 18.05 11.55
CA GLY A 66 12.07 19.42 11.52
C GLY A 66 13.59 19.56 11.43
N ASP A 67 14.09 20.75 11.74
CA ASP A 67 15.53 21.05 11.78
C ASP A 67 16.26 20.15 12.81
N PRO A 68 17.26 19.34 12.40
CA PRO A 68 18.03 18.49 13.31
C PRO A 68 18.84 19.24 14.37
N ASN A 69 19.13 20.53 14.16
CA ASN A 69 19.85 21.35 15.14
C ASN A 69 18.91 22.07 16.13
N ALA A 70 17.60 21.91 15.97
CA ALA A 70 16.65 22.55 16.87
C ALA A 70 16.55 21.82 18.22
N SER A 71 15.99 22.51 19.22
CA SER A 71 15.85 21.98 20.59
C SER A 71 14.82 20.85 20.73
N ILE A 72 13.90 20.71 19.77
CA ILE A 72 12.84 19.71 19.70
C ILE A 72 12.61 19.34 18.22
N PRO A 73 11.89 18.25 17.87
CA PRO A 73 11.82 17.74 16.49
C PRO A 73 10.86 18.47 15.53
N THR A 74 10.04 19.41 16.03
CA THR A 74 8.99 20.12 15.28
C THR A 74 9.36 21.48 14.63
N PRO A 75 10.45 22.19 15.00
CA PRO A 75 10.82 23.45 14.38
C PRO A 75 11.13 23.30 12.90
N GLN A 76 10.72 24.31 12.13
CA GLN A 76 10.81 24.32 10.68
C GLN A 76 12.28 24.38 10.19
N PRO A 77 12.60 23.83 9.01
CA PRO A 77 11.69 23.22 8.03
C PRO A 77 11.38 21.74 8.31
N VAL A 78 10.09 21.40 8.31
CA VAL A 78 9.61 20.01 8.44
C VAL A 78 9.39 19.40 7.06
N TYR A 79 10.01 18.25 6.82
CA TYR A 79 9.81 17.43 5.62
C TYR A 79 10.07 15.95 5.91
N SER A 80 9.70 15.08 4.97
CA SER A 80 9.93 13.63 5.08
C SER A 80 11.43 13.32 5.07
N ARG A 81 11.92 12.66 6.10
CA ARG A 81 13.33 12.25 6.22
C ARG A 81 13.46 10.74 6.44
N PRO A 82 14.52 10.10 5.90
CA PRO A 82 14.85 8.72 6.25
C PRO A 82 15.23 8.63 7.74
N MET A 83 14.74 7.59 8.39
CA MET A 83 14.97 7.28 9.81
C MET A 83 15.85 6.03 9.93
N PHE A 84 16.18 5.62 11.17
CA PHE A 84 17.12 4.52 11.41
C PHE A 84 16.78 3.20 10.72
N GLY A 85 15.49 2.88 10.51
CA GLY A 85 15.08 1.68 9.76
C GLY A 85 15.51 1.68 8.28
N ALA A 86 15.88 2.85 7.73
CA ALA A 86 16.37 3.01 6.37
C ALA A 86 17.90 3.04 6.27
N LEU A 87 18.64 2.89 7.37
CA LEU A 87 20.08 3.10 7.42
C LEU A 87 20.88 1.82 7.68
N GLY A 88 22.06 1.75 7.05
CA GLY A 88 23.05 0.70 7.28
C GLY A 88 22.44 -0.71 7.22
N ARG A 89 22.76 -1.53 8.22
CA ARG A 89 22.30 -2.92 8.29
C ARG A 89 20.89 -3.08 8.87
N ALA A 90 20.27 -2.01 9.37
CA ALA A 90 18.88 -2.09 9.84
C ALA A 90 17.93 -2.48 8.69
N VAL A 91 18.24 -2.03 7.47
CA VAL A 91 17.50 -2.37 6.24
C VAL A 91 17.49 -3.87 5.95
N GLU A 92 18.53 -4.61 6.39
CA GLU A 92 18.62 -6.07 6.23
C GLU A 92 17.55 -6.81 7.05
N ARG A 93 17.09 -6.21 8.17
CA ARG A 93 16.13 -6.81 9.10
C ARG A 93 14.74 -6.19 9.04
N ALA A 94 14.67 -4.89 8.74
CA ALA A 94 13.41 -4.16 8.64
C ALA A 94 12.62 -4.54 7.37
N ALA A 95 13.29 -4.95 6.29
CA ALA A 95 12.66 -5.25 5.00
C ALA A 95 12.96 -6.70 4.54
N VAL A 96 12.10 -7.19 3.63
CA VAL A 96 12.24 -8.51 2.99
C VAL A 96 12.31 -8.38 1.48
N THR A 97 12.78 -9.41 0.81
CA THR A 97 12.70 -9.56 -0.65
C THR A 97 11.77 -10.72 -0.99
N PHE A 98 10.67 -10.43 -1.69
CA PHE A 98 9.76 -11.48 -2.15
C PHE A 98 10.31 -12.18 -3.39
N VAL A 99 10.29 -13.51 -3.40
CA VAL A 99 10.83 -14.35 -4.48
C VAL A 99 9.85 -15.50 -4.79
N SER A 100 10.08 -16.21 -5.90
CA SER A 100 9.37 -17.48 -6.15
C SER A 100 9.81 -18.56 -5.15
N GLN A 101 8.94 -19.53 -4.90
CA GLN A 101 9.27 -20.69 -4.07
C GLN A 101 10.53 -21.41 -4.58
N ALA A 102 10.62 -21.64 -5.90
CA ALA A 102 11.78 -22.27 -6.52
C ALA A 102 13.10 -21.49 -6.29
N ALA A 103 13.07 -20.16 -6.34
CA ALA A 103 14.27 -19.35 -6.09
C ALA A 103 14.71 -19.42 -4.61
N ARG A 104 13.75 -19.45 -3.68
CA ARG A 104 14.05 -19.66 -2.26
C ARG A 104 14.67 -21.05 -2.03
N ASP A 105 14.08 -22.09 -2.61
CA ASP A 105 14.54 -23.48 -2.46
C ASP A 105 15.91 -23.71 -3.11
N ALA A 106 16.19 -23.02 -4.22
CA ALA A 106 17.49 -23.04 -4.90
C ALA A 106 18.58 -22.24 -4.17
N GLY A 107 18.28 -21.62 -3.02
CA GLY A 107 19.27 -20.90 -2.22
C GLY A 107 19.81 -19.62 -2.88
N VAL A 108 19.01 -18.96 -3.73
CA VAL A 108 19.43 -17.76 -4.49
C VAL A 108 19.93 -16.64 -3.57
N GLY A 109 19.38 -16.52 -2.37
CA GLY A 109 19.85 -15.54 -1.37
C GLY A 109 21.33 -15.71 -1.03
N THR A 110 21.77 -16.94 -0.80
CA THR A 110 23.18 -17.24 -0.53
C THR A 110 24.02 -17.05 -1.79
N ALA A 111 23.56 -17.55 -2.94
CA ALA A 111 24.28 -17.45 -4.21
C ALA A 111 24.57 -16.00 -4.62
N LEU A 112 23.63 -15.09 -4.35
CA LEU A 112 23.75 -13.66 -4.66
C LEU A 112 24.29 -12.82 -3.49
N GLY A 113 24.60 -13.42 -2.33
CA GLY A 113 25.08 -12.72 -1.14
C GLY A 113 24.07 -11.75 -0.53
N LEU A 114 22.76 -11.98 -0.74
CA LEU A 114 21.69 -11.13 -0.22
C LEU A 114 21.64 -11.20 1.32
N ARG A 115 21.42 -10.05 1.95
CA ARG A 115 21.36 -9.91 3.41
C ARG A 115 19.94 -9.85 3.97
N LYS A 116 18.97 -9.44 3.16
CA LYS A 116 17.55 -9.42 3.52
C LYS A 116 17.00 -10.83 3.52
N ASP A 117 16.04 -11.09 4.41
CA ASP A 117 15.30 -12.34 4.39
C ASP A 117 14.50 -12.45 3.08
N LEU A 118 14.56 -13.63 2.45
CA LEU A 118 13.79 -13.93 1.26
C LEU A 118 12.47 -14.57 1.65
N VAL A 119 11.34 -14.05 1.19
CA VAL A 119 10.02 -14.64 1.45
C VAL A 119 9.42 -15.17 0.14
N ALA A 120 9.00 -16.44 0.16
CA ALA A 120 8.40 -17.06 -1.02
C ALA A 120 6.94 -16.62 -1.18
N VAL A 121 6.57 -16.15 -2.37
CA VAL A 121 5.17 -15.92 -2.71
C VAL A 121 4.41 -17.25 -2.82
N ARG A 122 3.14 -17.28 -2.42
CA ARG A 122 2.31 -18.50 -2.46
C ARG A 122 0.84 -18.21 -2.73
N GLY A 123 0.14 -19.18 -3.32
CA GLY A 123 -1.31 -19.11 -3.53
C GLY A 123 -1.77 -18.30 -4.75
N CYS A 124 -0.88 -17.92 -5.66
CA CYS A 124 -1.19 -16.97 -6.75
C CYS A 124 -1.98 -17.55 -7.95
N ARG A 125 -2.29 -18.86 -7.97
CA ARG A 125 -2.94 -19.51 -9.14
C ARG A 125 -4.43 -19.77 -8.96
N GLY A 126 -4.90 -19.86 -7.72
CA GLY A 126 -6.30 -20.08 -7.40
C GLY A 126 -7.11 -18.81 -7.15
N VAL A 127 -6.49 -17.63 -7.27
CA VAL A 127 -7.14 -16.34 -6.97
C VAL A 127 -8.12 -16.00 -8.08
N THR A 128 -9.36 -15.74 -7.69
CA THR A 128 -10.46 -15.30 -8.54
C THR A 128 -10.93 -13.92 -8.10
N LYS A 129 -11.93 -13.37 -8.81
CA LYS A 129 -12.57 -12.10 -8.43
C LYS A 129 -13.27 -12.19 -7.06
N ALA A 130 -13.79 -13.36 -6.70
CA ALA A 130 -14.49 -13.58 -5.42
C ALA A 130 -13.56 -13.44 -4.20
N ASP A 131 -12.25 -13.63 -4.38
CA ASP A 131 -11.26 -13.49 -3.31
C ASP A 131 -10.93 -12.02 -2.99
N MET A 132 -11.37 -11.08 -3.84
CA MET A 132 -11.09 -9.64 -3.69
C MET A 132 -11.98 -9.03 -2.60
N GLN A 133 -11.37 -8.72 -1.45
CA GLN A 133 -12.05 -8.19 -0.28
C GLN A 133 -12.83 -6.92 -0.63
N LEU A 134 -14.15 -6.99 -0.42
CA LEU A 134 -15.14 -5.91 -0.65
C LEU A 134 -15.22 -5.40 -2.11
N ASN A 135 -14.60 -6.11 -3.05
CA ASN A 135 -14.39 -5.71 -4.44
C ASN A 135 -14.53 -6.91 -5.41
N ASP A 136 -15.52 -7.75 -5.17
CA ASP A 136 -15.79 -9.05 -5.81
C ASP A 136 -16.85 -9.00 -6.93
N ALA A 137 -17.39 -7.81 -7.24
CA ALA A 137 -18.41 -7.65 -8.26
C ALA A 137 -17.96 -8.15 -9.65
N THR A 138 -18.84 -8.90 -10.31
CA THR A 138 -18.67 -9.49 -11.66
C THR A 138 -19.87 -9.18 -12.57
N PRO A 139 -20.17 -7.89 -12.83
CA PRO A 139 -21.29 -7.52 -13.69
C PRO A 139 -21.04 -7.92 -15.14
N ARG A 140 -22.11 -8.07 -15.93
CA ARG A 140 -22.00 -8.17 -17.38
C ARG A 140 -21.66 -6.79 -17.94
N ILE A 141 -20.42 -6.64 -18.42
CA ILE A 141 -19.94 -5.41 -19.06
C ILE A 141 -20.22 -5.47 -20.55
N GLU A 142 -20.86 -4.42 -21.07
CA GLU A 142 -21.10 -4.22 -22.49
C GLU A 142 -20.52 -2.86 -22.90
N VAL A 143 -19.90 -2.82 -24.09
CA VAL A 143 -19.32 -1.60 -24.67
C VAL A 143 -19.86 -1.47 -26.07
N ASP A 144 -20.52 -0.34 -26.35
CA ASP A 144 -20.98 -0.02 -27.70
C ASP A 144 -19.78 0.29 -28.62
N PRO A 145 -19.64 -0.37 -29.79
CA PRO A 145 -18.45 -0.23 -30.63
C PRO A 145 -18.38 1.10 -31.40
N GLU A 146 -19.47 1.86 -31.48
CA GLU A 146 -19.53 3.13 -32.23
C GLU A 146 -19.47 4.34 -31.30
N THR A 147 -20.19 4.28 -30.18
CA THR A 147 -20.32 5.39 -29.22
C THR A 147 -19.40 5.26 -28.00
N TYR A 148 -18.86 4.06 -27.76
CA TYR A 148 -18.08 3.70 -26.57
C TYR A 148 -18.84 3.84 -25.24
N GLU A 149 -20.17 3.88 -25.27
CA GLU A 149 -20.97 3.78 -24.06
C GLU A 149 -20.69 2.45 -23.34
N VAL A 150 -20.44 2.54 -22.03
CA VAL A 150 -20.19 1.37 -21.18
C VAL A 150 -21.41 1.11 -20.31
N ARG A 151 -21.89 -0.14 -20.31
CA ARG A 151 -23.01 -0.58 -19.48
C ARG A 151 -22.59 -1.72 -18.55
N ALA A 152 -23.13 -1.73 -17.34
CA ALA A 152 -23.04 -2.86 -16.42
C ALA A 152 -24.46 -3.35 -16.12
N ASP A 153 -24.75 -4.61 -16.45
CA ASP A 153 -26.07 -5.23 -16.28
C ASP A 153 -27.20 -4.38 -16.94
N GLY A 154 -26.90 -3.84 -18.13
CA GLY A 154 -27.79 -2.96 -18.90
C GLY A 154 -27.83 -1.48 -18.47
N VAL A 155 -27.26 -1.15 -17.31
CA VAL A 155 -27.24 0.22 -16.75
C VAL A 155 -26.05 1.00 -17.30
N LEU A 156 -26.30 2.17 -17.88
CA LEU A 156 -25.25 3.07 -18.38
C LEU A 156 -24.35 3.54 -17.24
N LEU A 157 -23.04 3.32 -17.39
CA LEU A 157 -22.00 3.82 -16.48
C LEU A 157 -21.46 5.14 -16.99
N THR A 158 -21.77 6.22 -16.29
CA THR A 158 -21.27 7.56 -16.60
C THR A 158 -21.01 8.35 -15.33
N CYS A 159 -20.11 9.33 -15.40
CA CYS A 159 -19.89 10.31 -14.35
C CYS A 159 -19.42 11.62 -14.97
N GLU A 160 -19.90 12.75 -14.45
CA GLU A 160 -19.42 14.06 -14.86
C GLU A 160 -17.95 14.25 -14.44
N PRO A 161 -17.14 14.97 -15.24
CA PRO A 161 -15.78 15.28 -14.84
C PRO A 161 -15.78 16.19 -13.59
N ALA A 162 -14.93 15.86 -12.61
CA ALA A 162 -14.75 16.69 -11.43
C ALA A 162 -13.87 17.91 -11.75
N ALA A 163 -14.33 19.12 -11.42
CA ALA A 163 -13.57 20.36 -11.61
C ALA A 163 -12.48 20.58 -10.55
N GLU A 164 -12.66 20.00 -9.36
CA GLU A 164 -11.72 20.07 -8.24
C GLU A 164 -11.64 18.72 -7.52
N LEU A 165 -10.51 18.44 -6.88
CA LEU A 165 -10.29 17.21 -6.12
C LEU A 165 -9.79 17.52 -4.71
N PRO A 166 -10.22 16.74 -3.69
CA PRO A 166 -9.64 16.82 -2.36
C PRO A 166 -8.18 16.33 -2.38
N LEU A 167 -7.46 16.56 -1.28
CA LEU A 167 -6.07 16.11 -1.11
C LEU A 167 -5.11 16.61 -2.21
N ALA A 168 -5.39 17.77 -2.81
CA ALA A 168 -4.57 18.41 -3.84
C ALA A 168 -4.05 19.78 -3.37
N GLN A 169 -4.51 20.89 -3.97
CA GLN A 169 -4.00 22.26 -3.80
C GLN A 169 -3.80 22.71 -2.34
N ARG A 170 -4.60 22.22 -1.40
CA ARG A 170 -4.46 22.56 0.03
C ARG A 170 -3.14 22.06 0.65
N TYR A 171 -2.61 20.94 0.17
CA TYR A 171 -1.55 20.20 0.86
C TYR A 171 -0.17 20.34 0.21
N PHE A 172 -0.12 20.69 -1.08
CA PHE A 172 1.11 20.68 -1.86
C PHE A 172 1.46 22.09 -2.31
N LEU A 173 2.75 22.43 -2.17
CA LEU A 173 3.26 23.74 -2.60
C LEU A 173 3.29 23.86 -4.13
N PHE A 174 3.48 22.72 -4.80
CA PHE A 174 3.50 22.54 -6.25
C PHE A 174 2.74 21.26 -6.61
#